data_AF-A0A4R4VBC2-F1
#
_entry.id   AF-A0A4R4VBC2-F1
#
_cell.length_a   1.000
_cell.length_b   1.000
_cell.length_c   1.000
_cell.angle_alpha   90.00
_cell.angle_beta   90.00
_cell.angle_gamma   90.00
#
_symmetry.space_group_name_H-M   'P 1'
#
loop_
_entity.id
_entity.type
_entity.pdbx_description
1 polymer ?
#
loop_
_entity_poly.entity_id
_entity_poly.type
_entity_poly.pdbx_seq_one_letter_code
_entity_poly.pdbx_strand_id
1 'polypeptide(L)'
;MRGDGRRTRPVGLPPRRRAGPLRRYVRQPGQPDRDLLTAVHAALAEQLRTAGIGLEFLTGELQGSHDPAGVVFTVLAALPGMEREYIRERTLEGHESARSRGKAIGGAAVTDDAMLSMALHLREQNLSLRDIAARLVITKGKKKGRHPSPATVLRMLREHDTNAAAAPAMG
;
A
#
# COMPACT_ATOMS: atom_id res chain seq x y z
N MET A 1 -18.05 -1.37 64.49
CA MET A 1 -19.15 -1.92 63.66
C MET A 1 -19.26 -1.13 62.35
N ARG A 2 -18.99 -1.82 61.23
CA ARG A 2 -19.47 -1.67 59.84
C ARG A 2 -20.00 -0.31 59.37
N GLY A 3 -19.23 0.37 58.51
CA GLY A 3 -19.71 1.38 57.56
C GLY A 3 -19.92 0.75 56.17
N ASP A 4 -21.16 0.79 55.70
CA ASP A 4 -21.71 0.17 54.48
C ASP A 4 -21.15 0.83 53.19
N GLY A 5 -20.16 0.20 52.58
CA GLY A 5 -19.55 0.63 51.32
C GLY A 5 -20.39 0.26 50.09
N ARG A 6 -21.56 0.89 49.92
CA ARG A 6 -22.34 0.78 48.68
C ARG A 6 -21.64 1.55 47.56
N ARG A 7 -20.76 0.84 46.82
CA ARG A 7 -20.28 1.30 45.51
C ARG A 7 -21.48 1.31 44.56
N THR A 8 -22.00 2.49 44.26
CA THR A 8 -22.96 2.69 43.18
C THR A 8 -22.32 2.22 41.87
N ARG A 9 -23.02 1.32 41.16
CA ARG A 9 -22.58 0.88 39.83
C ARG A 9 -22.75 2.05 38.84
N PRO A 10 -21.80 2.29 37.93
CA PRO A 10 -22.05 3.19 36.82
C PRO A 10 -23.18 2.62 35.96
N VAL A 11 -24.21 3.45 35.74
CA VAL A 11 -25.34 3.15 34.83
C VAL A 11 -24.78 3.03 33.41
N GLY A 12 -25.04 1.90 32.74
CA GLY A 12 -24.65 1.68 31.33
C GLY A 12 -23.93 0.37 31.01
N LEU A 13 -23.66 -0.50 31.98
CA LEU A 13 -23.15 -1.84 31.65
C LEU A 13 -24.26 -2.70 31.04
N PRO A 14 -24.04 -3.36 29.88
CA PRO A 14 -24.99 -4.33 29.36
C PRO A 14 -25.19 -5.48 30.37
N PRO A 15 -26.39 -6.08 30.45
CA PRO A 15 -26.68 -7.15 31.39
C PRO A 15 -25.73 -8.33 31.17
N ARG A 16 -25.24 -8.93 32.27
CA ARG A 16 -24.42 -10.15 32.22
C ARG A 16 -25.22 -11.26 31.55
N ARG A 17 -25.02 -11.46 30.25
CA ARG A 17 -25.53 -12.63 29.53
C ARG A 17 -24.86 -13.87 30.13
N ARG A 18 -25.66 -14.86 30.49
CA ARG A 18 -25.24 -16.23 30.82
C ARG A 18 -24.20 -16.69 29.80
N ALA A 19 -23.10 -17.27 30.29
CA ALA A 19 -22.09 -17.90 29.45
C ALA A 19 -22.73 -19.01 28.60
N GLY A 20 -23.05 -18.68 27.35
CA GLY A 20 -23.27 -19.65 26.29
C GLY A 20 -21.93 -20.19 25.78
N PRO A 21 -21.93 -21.28 25.00
CA PRO A 21 -20.70 -21.92 24.54
C PRO A 21 -19.80 -20.90 23.85
N LEU A 22 -18.52 -20.92 24.20
CA LEU A 22 -17.48 -20.05 23.66
C LEU A 22 -17.45 -20.18 22.13
N ARG A 23 -18.19 -19.32 21.42
CA ARG A 23 -18.02 -19.17 19.96
C ARG A 23 -16.71 -18.44 19.75
N ARG A 24 -15.65 -19.22 19.55
CA ARG A 24 -14.37 -18.73 19.04
C ARG A 24 -14.63 -18.20 17.63
N TYR A 25 -14.78 -16.89 17.50
CA TYR A 25 -14.74 -16.25 16.19
C TYR A 25 -13.32 -16.45 15.63
N VAL A 26 -13.16 -17.41 14.72
CA VAL A 26 -12.01 -17.41 13.82
C VAL A 26 -12.22 -16.21 12.92
N ARG A 27 -11.47 -15.14 13.18
CA ARG A 27 -11.34 -14.02 12.25
C ARG A 27 -10.95 -14.65 10.90
N GLN A 28 -11.79 -14.49 9.87
CA GLN A 28 -11.36 -14.84 8.51
C GLN A 28 -9.97 -14.21 8.32
N PRO A 29 -8.93 -14.97 7.94
CA PRO A 29 -7.70 -14.34 7.53
C PRO A 29 -8.09 -13.31 6.47
N GLY A 30 -7.72 -12.05 6.71
CA GLY A 30 -7.87 -11.01 5.69
C GLY A 30 -7.30 -11.58 4.39
N GLN A 31 -7.99 -11.31 3.28
CA GLN A 31 -7.59 -11.80 1.96
C GLN A 31 -6.06 -11.77 1.88
N PRO A 32 -5.39 -12.93 1.69
CA PRO A 32 -3.95 -12.94 1.63
C PRO A 32 -3.51 -11.92 0.59
N ASP A 33 -2.47 -11.14 0.91
CA ASP A 33 -1.91 -10.17 -0.03
C ASP A 33 -1.80 -10.85 -1.40
N ARG A 34 -2.34 -10.22 -2.44
CA ARG A 34 -2.41 -10.81 -3.80
C ARG A 34 -1.05 -11.33 -4.29
N ASP A 35 0.02 -10.72 -3.79
CA ASP A 35 1.41 -11.10 -4.06
C ASP A 35 1.80 -12.44 -3.40
N LEU A 36 1.21 -12.79 -2.26
CA LEU A 36 1.45 -14.01 -1.49
C LEU A 36 0.81 -15.24 -2.17
N LEU A 37 -0.39 -15.10 -2.72
CA LEU A 37 -1.05 -16.16 -3.51
C LEU A 37 -0.26 -16.49 -4.79
N THR A 38 0.22 -15.45 -5.47
CA THR A 38 0.96 -15.57 -6.74
C THR A 38 2.32 -16.23 -6.53
N ALA A 39 3.07 -15.81 -5.50
CA ALA A 39 4.36 -16.40 -5.16
C ALA A 39 4.25 -17.86 -4.70
N VAL A 40 3.16 -18.21 -4.02
CA VAL A 40 2.92 -19.59 -3.54
C VAL A 40 2.64 -20.54 -4.70
N HIS A 41 1.89 -20.13 -5.74
CA HIS A 41 1.60 -21.01 -6.87
C HIS A 41 2.84 -21.36 -7.71
N ALA A 42 3.67 -20.37 -8.03
CA ALA A 42 4.91 -20.62 -8.79
C ALA A 42 5.91 -21.46 -7.99
N ALA A 43 6.08 -21.14 -6.70
CA ALA A 43 6.97 -21.90 -5.82
C ALA A 43 6.47 -23.35 -5.62
N LEU A 44 5.16 -23.55 -5.50
CA LEU A 44 4.58 -24.87 -5.35
C LEU A 44 4.73 -25.72 -6.62
N ALA A 45 4.47 -25.14 -7.81
CA ALA A 45 4.65 -25.83 -9.08
C ALA A 45 6.11 -26.30 -9.26
N GLU A 46 7.08 -25.45 -8.93
CA GLU A 46 8.50 -25.79 -9.03
C GLU A 46 8.96 -26.80 -7.97
N GLN A 47 8.40 -26.75 -6.76
CA GLN A 47 8.65 -27.74 -5.71
C GLN A 47 8.15 -29.12 -6.10
N LEU A 48 6.92 -29.21 -6.63
CA LEU A 48 6.34 -30.47 -7.11
C LEU A 48 7.17 -31.05 -8.28
N ARG A 49 7.61 -30.17 -9.19
CA ARG A 49 8.49 -30.56 -10.31
C ARG A 49 9.83 -31.12 -9.82
N THR A 50 10.49 -30.43 -8.90
CA THR A 50 11.79 -30.83 -8.33
C THR A 50 11.69 -32.13 -7.54
N ALA A 51 10.55 -32.36 -6.89
CA ALA A 51 10.26 -33.61 -6.17
C ALA A 51 9.84 -34.76 -7.09
N GLY A 52 9.70 -34.54 -8.40
CA GLY A 52 9.25 -35.57 -9.35
C GLY A 52 7.79 -36.00 -9.15
N ILE A 53 6.97 -35.15 -8.55
CA ILE A 53 5.56 -35.45 -8.25
C ILE A 53 4.71 -34.98 -9.43
N GLY A 54 3.98 -35.91 -10.05
CA GLY A 54 3.00 -35.60 -11.11
C GLY A 54 1.64 -35.15 -10.58
N LEU A 55 0.84 -34.58 -11.48
CA LEU A 55 -0.52 -34.13 -11.19
C LEU A 55 -1.52 -35.04 -11.90
N GLU A 56 -2.56 -35.44 -11.17
CA GLU A 56 -3.71 -36.14 -11.75
C GLU A 56 -4.93 -35.23 -11.62
N PHE A 57 -5.46 -34.78 -12.76
CA PHE A 57 -6.72 -34.05 -12.79
C PHE A 57 -7.86 -35.05 -12.97
N LEU A 58 -8.77 -35.08 -12.01
CA LEU A 58 -9.91 -36.01 -12.02
C LEU A 58 -11.07 -35.51 -12.90
N THR A 59 -11.10 -34.21 -13.21
CA THR A 59 -12.18 -33.54 -13.96
C THR A 59 -11.66 -32.35 -14.75
N GLY A 60 -12.43 -31.91 -15.76
CA GLY A 60 -12.12 -30.74 -16.60
C GLY A 60 -11.40 -31.10 -17.91
N GLU A 61 -11.06 -30.09 -18.71
CA GLU A 61 -10.45 -30.28 -20.04
C GLU A 61 -9.03 -30.86 -19.98
N LEU A 62 -8.36 -30.72 -18.83
CA LEU A 62 -7.02 -31.27 -18.57
C LEU A 62 -7.07 -32.61 -17.82
N GLN A 63 -8.22 -33.31 -17.81
CA GLN A 63 -8.35 -34.60 -17.12
C GLN A 63 -7.26 -35.59 -17.55
N GLY A 64 -6.66 -36.28 -16.57
CA GLY A 64 -5.59 -37.26 -16.79
C GLY A 64 -4.35 -37.00 -15.93
N SER A 65 -3.35 -37.86 -16.12
CA SER A 65 -2.06 -37.77 -15.42
C SER A 65 -1.06 -36.94 -16.24
N HIS A 66 -0.38 -36.02 -15.56
CA HIS A 66 0.57 -35.08 -16.14
C HIS A 66 1.93 -35.23 -15.48
N ASP A 67 2.93 -35.45 -16.33
CA ASP A 67 4.34 -35.51 -15.95
C ASP A 67 4.81 -34.13 -15.45
N PRO A 68 5.57 -34.05 -14.34
CA PRO A 68 6.23 -32.83 -13.91
C PRO A 68 7.11 -32.16 -14.99
N ALA A 69 7.66 -32.90 -15.95
CA ALA A 69 8.39 -32.33 -17.10
C ALA A 69 7.47 -31.79 -18.22
N GLY A 70 6.15 -31.97 -18.09
CA GLY A 70 5.18 -31.68 -19.12
C GLY A 70 4.76 -30.21 -19.24
N VAL A 71 4.01 -29.94 -20.31
CA VAL A 71 3.52 -28.59 -20.64
C VAL A 71 2.63 -28.01 -19.54
N VAL A 72 1.83 -28.84 -18.87
CA VAL A 72 0.92 -28.37 -17.81
C VAL A 72 1.69 -27.76 -16.63
N PHE A 73 2.77 -28.38 -16.17
CA PHE A 73 3.64 -27.82 -15.14
C PHE A 73 4.34 -26.54 -15.60
N THR A 74 4.79 -26.51 -16.85
CA THR A 74 5.43 -25.33 -17.45
C THR A 74 4.47 -24.13 -17.45
N VAL A 75 3.22 -24.35 -17.86
CA VAL A 75 2.19 -23.31 -17.85
C VAL A 75 1.82 -22.89 -16.43
N LEU A 76 1.64 -23.84 -15.51
CA LEU A 76 1.35 -23.53 -14.09
C LEU A 76 2.46 -22.72 -13.42
N ALA A 77 3.73 -22.98 -13.77
CA ALA A 77 4.86 -22.21 -13.28
C ALA A 77 4.93 -20.79 -13.89
N ALA A 78 4.50 -20.62 -15.14
CA ALA A 78 4.55 -19.34 -15.86
C ALA A 78 3.35 -18.41 -15.59
N LEU A 79 2.16 -18.99 -15.34
CA LEU A 79 0.89 -18.25 -15.15
C LEU A 79 0.98 -17.15 -14.08
N PRO A 80 1.57 -17.39 -12.89
CA PRO A 80 1.68 -16.35 -11.87
C PRO A 80 2.47 -15.11 -12.34
N GLY A 81 3.49 -15.30 -13.17
CA GLY A 81 4.25 -14.19 -13.77
C GLY A 81 3.41 -13.36 -14.74
N MET A 82 2.57 -14.03 -15.55
CA MET A 82 1.68 -13.37 -16.50
C MET A 82 0.58 -12.56 -15.80
N GLU A 83 -0.04 -13.12 -14.76
CA GLU A 83 -1.07 -12.42 -13.97
C GLU A 83 -0.50 -11.17 -13.29
N ARG A 84 0.74 -11.25 -12.79
CA ARG A 84 1.44 -10.10 -12.20
C ARG A 84 1.67 -8.99 -13.21
N GLU A 85 2.14 -9.32 -14.41
CA GLU A 85 2.37 -8.32 -15.45
C GLU A 85 1.05 -7.66 -15.88
N TYR A 86 -0.01 -8.46 -16.07
CA TYR A 86 -1.34 -7.96 -16.39
C TYR A 86 -1.90 -6.98 -15.34
N ILE A 87 -1.75 -7.30 -14.05
CA ILE A 87 -2.17 -6.40 -12.97
C ILE A 87 -1.37 -5.11 -12.99
N ARG A 88 -0.06 -5.19 -13.26
CA ARG A 88 0.83 -4.03 -13.35
C ARG A 88 0.43 -3.11 -14.49
N GLU A 89 0.23 -3.64 -15.69
CA GLU A 89 -0.20 -2.90 -16.87
C GLU A 89 -1.52 -2.15 -16.60
N ARG A 90 -2.55 -2.87 -16.12
CA ARG A 90 -3.85 -2.25 -15.77
C ARG A 90 -3.74 -1.17 -14.70
N THR A 91 -2.82 -1.32 -13.75
CA THR A 91 -2.58 -0.30 -12.72
C THR A 91 -1.96 0.95 -13.32
N LEU A 92 -1.02 0.79 -14.25
CA LEU A 92 -0.39 1.90 -14.98
C LEU A 92 -1.39 2.64 -15.88
N GLU A 93 -2.25 1.91 -16.60
CA GLU A 93 -3.34 2.49 -17.39
C GLU A 93 -4.32 3.28 -16.50
N GLY A 94 -4.66 2.72 -15.34
CA GLY A 94 -5.48 3.40 -14.33
C GLY A 94 -4.81 4.66 -13.79
N HIS A 95 -3.49 4.65 -13.67
CA HIS A 95 -2.71 5.82 -13.28
C HIS A 95 -2.70 6.89 -14.36
N GLU A 96 -2.44 6.53 -15.61
CA GLU A 96 -2.49 7.46 -16.73
C GLU A 96 -3.88 8.09 -16.88
N SER A 97 -4.93 7.28 -16.77
CA SER A 97 -6.33 7.73 -16.79
C SER A 97 -6.72 8.62 -15.62
N ALA A 98 -6.08 8.47 -14.45
CA ALA A 98 -6.29 9.38 -13.33
C ALA A 98 -5.52 10.69 -13.52
N ARG A 99 -4.29 10.66 -14.07
CA ARG A 99 -3.53 11.87 -14.44
C ARG A 99 -4.25 12.70 -15.49
N SER A 100 -4.79 12.08 -16.54
CA SER A 100 -5.54 12.79 -17.60
C SER A 100 -6.79 13.49 -17.06
N ARG A 101 -7.40 12.96 -15.99
CA ARG A 101 -8.52 13.57 -15.26
C ARG A 101 -8.07 14.54 -14.15
N GLY A 102 -6.80 14.94 -14.13
CA GLY A 102 -6.24 15.87 -13.16
C GLY A 102 -6.12 15.32 -11.73
N LYS A 103 -6.25 14.00 -11.53
CA LYS A 103 -6.15 13.38 -10.21
C LYS A 103 -4.71 12.96 -9.94
N ALA A 104 -4.05 13.67 -9.04
CA ALA A 104 -2.70 13.36 -8.61
C ALA A 104 -2.63 12.00 -7.92
N ILE A 105 -1.63 11.22 -8.29
CA ILE A 105 -1.42 9.85 -7.81
C ILE A 105 -0.22 9.87 -6.89
N GLY A 106 -0.47 9.49 -5.63
CA GLY A 106 0.49 9.62 -4.54
C GLY A 106 -0.13 10.29 -3.32
N GLY A 107 0.67 10.47 -2.28
CA GLY A 107 0.24 11.22 -1.10
C GLY A 107 -0.10 12.66 -1.47
N ALA A 108 -1.23 13.17 -0.95
CA ALA A 108 -1.73 14.52 -1.21
C ALA A 108 -0.60 15.56 -1.17
N ALA A 109 -0.54 16.44 -2.17
CA ALA A 109 0.36 17.59 -2.13
C ALA A 109 0.00 18.44 -0.92
N VAL A 110 0.90 18.45 0.07
CA VAL A 110 0.77 19.24 1.30
C VAL A 110 1.39 20.63 1.12
N THR A 111 2.01 20.85 -0.03
CA THR A 111 2.81 22.01 -0.41
C THR A 111 1.94 23.00 -1.18
N ASP A 112 1.97 24.26 -0.79
CA ASP A 112 1.37 25.38 -1.53
C ASP A 112 2.46 26.30 -2.09
N ASP A 113 2.08 27.19 -3.02
CA ASP A 113 3.04 28.09 -3.68
C ASP A 113 3.74 29.03 -2.67
N ALA A 114 3.05 29.42 -1.60
CA ALA A 114 3.62 30.24 -0.52
C ALA A 114 4.68 29.47 0.31
N MET A 115 4.45 28.19 0.59
CA MET A 115 5.44 27.33 1.24
C MET A 115 6.63 27.07 0.31
N LEU A 116 6.38 26.89 -0.99
CA LEU A 116 7.45 26.69 -1.97
C LEU A 116 8.33 27.93 -2.07
N SER A 117 7.76 29.13 -2.20
CA SER A 117 8.53 30.37 -2.26
C SER A 117 9.35 30.61 -0.99
N MET A 118 8.77 30.36 0.18
CA MET A 118 9.49 30.43 1.46
C MET A 118 10.61 29.38 1.54
N ALA A 119 10.38 28.16 1.05
CA ALA A 119 11.40 27.12 1.05
C ALA A 119 12.58 27.44 0.12
N LEU A 120 12.30 28.05 -1.05
CA LEU A 120 13.33 28.52 -1.97
C LEU A 120 14.17 29.63 -1.33
N HIS A 121 13.52 30.61 -0.70
CA HIS A 121 14.22 31.68 0.02
C HIS A 121 15.10 31.15 1.16
N LEU A 122 14.61 30.18 1.93
CA LEU A 122 15.40 29.54 2.99
C LEU A 122 16.55 28.67 2.43
N ARG A 123 16.38 28.10 1.23
CA ARG A 123 17.44 27.38 0.52
C ARG A 123 18.56 28.33 0.07
N GLU A 124 18.21 29.51 -0.44
CA GLU A 124 19.19 30.56 -0.83
C GLU A 124 20.05 31.01 0.36
N GLN A 125 19.52 30.95 1.58
CA GLN A 125 20.26 31.19 2.82
C GLN A 125 21.19 30.02 3.23
N ASN A 126 21.35 28.99 2.39
CA ASN A 126 22.16 27.79 2.65
C ASN A 126 21.76 27.00 3.91
N LEU A 127 20.47 27.05 4.30
CA LEU A 127 19.96 26.29 5.43
C LEU A 127 19.84 24.80 5.10
N SER A 128 20.00 23.94 6.10
CA SER A 128 19.81 22.51 5.92
C SER A 128 18.33 22.17 5.69
N LEU A 129 18.05 21.06 5.00
CA LEU A 129 16.67 20.59 4.77
C LEU A 129 15.88 20.40 6.07
N ARG A 130 16.56 20.07 7.17
CA ARG A 130 15.93 19.93 8.50
C ARG A 130 15.52 21.28 9.06
N ASP A 131 16.38 22.29 8.92
CA ASP A 131 16.10 23.65 9.41
C ASP A 131 15.00 24.32 8.58
N ILE A 132 15.02 24.10 7.25
CA ILE A 132 13.96 24.55 6.35
C ILE A 132 12.63 23.92 6.78
N ALA A 133 12.60 22.59 6.98
CA ALA A 133 11.40 21.89 7.41
C ALA A 133 10.85 22.42 8.75
N ALA A 134 11.72 22.72 9.72
CA ALA A 134 11.32 23.26 11.02
C ALA A 134 10.76 24.69 10.94
N ARG A 135 11.15 25.48 9.93
CA ARG A 135 10.68 26.87 9.75
C ARG A 135 9.43 26.98 8.89
N LEU A 136 9.08 25.94 8.13
CA LEU A 136 7.88 25.92 7.30
C LEU A 136 6.66 25.39 8.07
N VAL A 137 5.47 25.89 7.74
CA VAL A 137 4.20 25.44 8.32
C VAL A 137 3.23 25.07 7.21
N ILE A 138 2.62 23.88 7.33
CA ILE A 138 1.61 23.38 6.41
C ILE A 138 0.33 24.22 6.53
N THR A 139 -0.08 24.83 5.43
CA THR A 139 -1.26 25.71 5.36
C THR A 139 -2.52 24.98 4.91
N LYS A 140 -2.39 23.88 4.15
CA LYS A 140 -3.50 23.13 3.53
C LYS A 140 -3.53 21.65 3.91
N GLY A 141 -4.74 21.07 3.87
CA GLY A 141 -4.98 19.63 4.06
C GLY A 141 -5.03 19.15 5.51
N LYS A 142 -5.10 17.82 5.69
CA LYS A 142 -5.28 17.16 7.00
C LYS A 142 -4.16 17.46 8.01
N LYS A 143 -2.97 17.87 7.55
CA LYS A 143 -1.80 18.17 8.37
C LYS A 143 -1.57 19.68 8.58
N LYS A 144 -2.59 20.52 8.36
CA LYS A 144 -2.53 21.97 8.60
C LYS A 144 -1.99 22.29 10.00
N GLY A 145 -1.11 23.29 10.09
CA GLY A 145 -0.47 23.75 11.33
C GLY A 145 0.72 22.91 11.78
N ARG A 146 1.09 21.84 11.05
CA ARG A 146 2.30 21.06 11.35
C ARG A 146 3.46 21.46 10.45
N HIS A 147 4.68 21.16 10.90
CA HIS A 147 5.88 21.25 10.08
C HIS A 147 5.96 20.10 9.07
N PRO A 148 6.38 20.34 7.82
CA PRO A 148 6.64 19.28 6.86
C PRO A 148 7.85 18.43 7.31
N SER A 149 7.96 17.21 6.78
CA SER A 149 9.19 16.43 6.97
C SER A 149 10.29 16.93 6.03
N PRO A 150 11.58 16.71 6.35
CA PRO A 150 12.68 17.03 5.45
C PRO A 150 12.55 16.37 4.06
N ALA A 151 11.96 15.17 4.01
CA ALA A 151 11.67 14.47 2.75
C ALA A 151 10.61 15.19 1.90
N THR A 152 9.59 15.77 2.53
CA THR A 152 8.60 16.60 1.83
C THR A 152 9.25 17.85 1.24
N VAL A 153 10.12 18.51 2.00
CA VAL A 153 10.87 19.70 1.53
C VAL A 153 11.79 19.35 0.37
N LEU A 154 12.55 18.24 0.47
CA LEU A 154 13.41 17.76 -0.61
C LEU A 154 12.61 17.47 -1.89
N ARG A 155 11.48 16.78 -1.76
CA ARG A 155 10.61 16.47 -2.91
C ARG A 155 10.10 17.75 -3.58
N MET A 156 9.60 18.69 -2.77
CA MET A 156 9.07 19.96 -3.25
C MET A 156 10.12 20.78 -4.01
N LEU A 157 11.34 20.88 -3.47
CA LEU A 157 12.43 21.61 -4.13
C LEU A 157 12.89 20.90 -5.41
N ARG A 158 12.97 19.56 -5.41
CA ARG A 158 13.30 18.79 -6.62
C ARG A 158 12.27 18.96 -7.72
N GLU A 159 10.97 18.87 -7.39
CA GLU A 159 9.88 19.07 -8.35
C GLU A 159 9.96 20.47 -8.99
N HIS A 160 10.26 21.50 -8.19
CA HIS A 160 10.48 22.85 -8.70
C HIS A 160 11.70 22.92 -9.63
N ASP A 161 12.85 22.37 -9.23
CA ASP A 161 14.07 22.41 -10.05
C ASP A 161 13.89 21.62 -11.37
N THR A 162 13.17 20.49 -11.35
CA THR A 162 12.85 19.73 -12.57
C THR A 162 11.91 20.49 -13.50
N ASN A 163 10.92 21.21 -12.95
CA ASN A 163 10.00 22.02 -13.74
C ASN A 163 10.70 23.26 -14.33
N ALA A 164 11.60 23.89 -13.57
CA ALA A 164 12.41 25.00 -14.05
C ALA A 164 13.38 24.57 -15.15
N ALA A 165 14.00 23.38 -15.01
CA ALA A 165 14.90 22.82 -16.02
C ALA A 165 14.19 22.38 -17.31
N ALA A 166 12.89 22.05 -17.25
CA ALA A 166 12.08 21.68 -18.41
C ALA A 166 11.54 22.90 -19.20
N ALA A 167 11.64 24.11 -18.65
CA ALA A 167 11.11 25.34 -19.26
C ALA A 167 11.95 26.02 -20.37
N PRO A 168 13.25 25.72 -20.64
CA PRO A 168 14.00 26.45 -21.65
C PRO A 168 13.96 25.73 -23.02
N ALA A 169 12.86 25.88 -23.76
CA ALA A 169 12.80 25.56 -25.20
C ALA A 169 11.67 26.27 -25.96
N MET A 170 11.17 27.42 -25.49
CA MET A 170 10.27 28.28 -26.27
C MET A 170 10.72 29.73 -26.13
N GLY A 171 11.67 30.11 -26.99
CA GLY A 171 12.18 31.46 -27.19
C GLY A 171 12.91 31.53 -28.51
#